data_AF-A0A8B9KDU0-F1
#
_entry.id   AF-A0A8B9KDU0-F1
#
_cell.length_a   1.000
_cell.length_b   1.000
_cell.length_c   1.000
_cell.angle_alpha   90.00
_cell.angle_beta   90.00
_cell.angle_gamma   90.00
#
_symmetry.space_group_name_H-M   'P 1'
#
loop_
_entity.id
_entity.type
_entity.pdbx_description
1 polymer ?
#
loop_
_entity_poly.entity_id
_entity_poly.type
_entity_poly.pdbx_seq_one_letter_code
_entity_poly.pdbx_strand_id
1 'polypeptide(L)'
;LLFVTIKYFDEFEDFPETPEPVWILGKQFNALKEKDDILSDITSRMWFTYRKNFQPIGGTGPTSDTGWGCMLRCGQMILAEALIRTHLGRGTKSCTQTCTQSSCDVWFMFFVFFCASL
;
A
#
# COMPACT_ATOMS: atom_id res chain seq x y z
N LEU A 1 -12.70 2.56 -8.10
CA LEU A 1 -11.51 1.71 -7.88
C LEU A 1 -10.25 2.50 -8.20
N LEU A 2 -9.95 3.51 -7.38
CA LEU A 2 -8.73 4.30 -7.57
C LEU A 2 -7.68 3.75 -6.60
N PHE A 3 -6.71 3.06 -7.18
CA PHE A 3 -5.45 2.67 -6.58
C PHE A 3 -4.80 3.96 -6.11
N VAL A 4 -4.82 4.24 -4.81
CA VAL A 4 -4.14 5.42 -4.28
C VAL A 4 -2.68 5.02 -4.09
N THR A 5 -1.96 4.83 -5.19
CA THR A 5 -0.52 5.09 -5.15
C THR A 5 -0.38 6.53 -4.64
N ILE A 6 0.46 6.75 -3.62
CA ILE A 6 0.73 8.10 -3.10
C ILE A 6 1.38 8.91 -4.24
N LYS A 7 0.57 9.52 -5.11
CA LYS A 7 1.05 10.42 -6.17
C LYS A 7 1.50 11.77 -5.61
N TYR A 8 1.21 12.03 -4.34
CA TYR A 8 1.48 13.28 -3.63
C TYR A 8 2.68 13.21 -2.68
N PHE A 9 3.47 12.12 -2.72
CA PHE A 9 4.65 12.03 -1.84
C PHE A 9 5.77 12.98 -2.31
N ASP A 10 5.72 13.45 -3.56
CA ASP A 10 6.74 14.32 -4.17
C ASP A 10 6.73 15.77 -3.64
N GLU A 11 5.71 16.17 -2.85
CA GLU A 11 5.56 17.54 -2.34
C GLU A 11 5.81 17.70 -0.83
N PHE A 12 6.07 16.61 -0.08
CA PHE A 12 6.31 16.70 1.36
C PHE A 12 7.81 16.71 1.67
N GLU A 13 8.18 17.58 2.61
CA GLU A 13 9.52 17.91 3.11
C GLU A 13 10.64 16.91 2.78
N ASP A 14 11.72 17.43 2.20
CA ASP A 14 12.98 16.71 1.99
C ASP A 14 13.33 15.86 3.23
N PHE A 15 13.49 14.55 3.01
CA PHE A 15 13.97 13.63 4.04
C PHE A 15 15.20 14.23 4.74
N PRO A 16 15.27 14.21 6.09
CA PRO A 16 16.38 14.81 6.81
C PRO A 16 17.69 14.16 6.36
N GLU A 17 18.64 14.98 5.91
CA GLU A 17 19.93 14.56 5.40
C GLU A 17 20.83 14.10 6.56
N THR A 18 20.61 12.87 6.98
CA THR A 18 21.34 12.23 8.09
C THR A 18 22.24 11.12 7.56
N PRO A 19 23.39 10.87 8.22
CA PRO A 19 24.25 9.73 7.90
C PRO A 19 23.64 8.39 8.36
N GLU A 20 22.53 8.46 9.10
CA GLU A 20 21.83 7.31 9.64
C GLU A 20 21.06 6.56 8.53
N PRO A 21 21.06 5.23 8.56
CA PRO A 21 20.38 4.45 7.54
C PRO A 21 18.86 4.47 7.74
N VAL A 22 18.13 4.52 6.63
CA VAL A 22 16.67 4.39 6.61
C VAL A 22 16.31 2.92 6.45
N TRP A 23 15.47 2.40 7.34
CA TRP A 23 15.00 1.02 7.29
C TRP A 23 13.55 0.97 6.85
N ILE A 24 13.28 0.33 5.72
CA ILE A 24 11.92 0.12 5.24
C ILE A 24 11.69 -1.38 5.23
N LEU A 25 10.83 -1.84 6.15
CA LEU A 25 10.38 -3.23 6.31
C LEU A 25 11.49 -4.31 6.32
N GLY A 26 12.71 -3.96 6.74
CA GLY A 26 13.90 -4.84 6.79
C GLY A 26 14.88 -4.69 5.62
N LYS A 27 14.72 -3.67 4.77
CA LYS A 27 15.73 -3.26 3.78
C LYS A 27 16.32 -1.93 4.24
N GLN A 28 17.64 -1.86 4.21
CA GLN A 28 18.41 -0.68 4.59
C GLN A 28 18.67 0.19 3.35
N PHE A 29 18.57 1.50 3.52
CA PHE A 29 18.87 2.51 2.51
C PHE A 29 19.73 3.62 3.10
N ASN A 30 20.54 4.26 2.25
CA ASN A 30 21.30 5.46 2.57
C ASN A 30 20.44 6.70 2.30
N ALA A 31 20.13 7.47 3.35
CA ALA A 31 19.28 8.67 3.24
C ALA A 31 19.82 9.73 2.27
N LEU A 32 21.14 9.81 2.10
CA LEU A 32 21.80 10.83 1.29
C LEU A 32 21.90 10.44 -0.19
N LYS A 33 22.04 9.14 -0.48
CA LYS A 33 22.33 8.63 -1.83
C LYS A 33 21.16 7.93 -2.52
N GLU A 34 20.24 7.37 -1.74
CA GLU A 34 19.20 6.46 -2.24
C GLU A 34 17.79 7.05 -2.07
N LYS A 35 17.63 8.38 -2.18
CA LYS A 35 16.34 9.08 -2.05
C LYS A 35 15.28 8.51 -3.01
N ASP A 36 15.61 8.37 -4.29
CA ASP A 36 14.68 7.84 -5.30
C ASP A 36 14.29 6.37 -5.03
N ASP A 37 15.22 5.57 -4.51
CA ASP A 37 14.95 4.18 -4.16
C ASP A 37 14.09 4.05 -2.91
N ILE A 38 14.25 4.94 -1.92
CA ILE A 38 13.38 5.07 -0.75
C ILE A 38 11.96 5.40 -1.20
N LEU A 39 11.81 6.42 -2.06
CA LEU A 39 10.52 6.84 -2.62
C LEU A 39 9.86 5.72 -3.43
N SER A 40 10.64 5.05 -4.28
CA SER A 40 10.17 3.91 -5.05
C SER A 40 9.71 2.75 -4.16
N ASP A 41 10.42 2.46 -3.06
CA ASP A 41 10.06 1.40 -2.13
C ASP A 41 8.75 1.73 -1.38
N ILE A 42 8.60 2.96 -0.90
CA ILE A 42 7.39 3.43 -0.19
C ILE A 42 6.18 3.46 -1.13
N THR A 43 6.33 4.06 -2.32
CA THR A 43 5.22 4.22 -3.29
C THR A 43 4.77 2.90 -3.90
N SER A 44 5.62 1.88 -3.89
CA SER A 44 5.25 0.52 -4.31
C SER A 44 4.37 -0.24 -3.31
N ARG A 45 4.23 0.25 -2.07
CA ARG A 45 3.38 -0.39 -1.06
C ARG A 45 1.91 -0.05 -1.28
N MET A 46 1.07 -1.03 -0.98
CA MET A 46 -0.38 -0.86 -1.02
C MET A 46 -0.84 0.07 0.10
N TRP A 47 -1.35 1.24 -0.26
CA TRP A 47 -1.91 2.19 0.70
C TRP A 47 -3.45 2.15 0.70
N PHE A 48 -4.02 1.90 1.87
CA PHE A 48 -5.46 1.95 2.08
C PHE A 48 -5.83 3.12 3.00
N THR A 49 -6.76 3.94 2.52
CA THR A 49 -7.31 5.09 3.24
C THR A 49 -8.80 4.91 3.46
N TYR A 50 -9.38 5.77 4.29
CA TYR A 50 -10.83 5.83 4.48
C TYR A 50 -11.56 5.96 3.14
N ARG A 51 -12.71 5.32 3.05
CA ARG A 51 -13.63 5.36 1.93
C ARG A 51 -15.00 5.79 2.42
N LYS A 52 -15.76 6.36 1.49
CA LYS A 52 -17.15 6.79 1.68
C LYS A 52 -17.95 6.35 0.47
N ASN A 53 -19.26 6.24 0.65
CA ASN A 53 -20.21 5.83 -0.37
C ASN A 53 -19.97 4.40 -0.89
N PHE A 54 -19.49 3.49 -0.03
CA PHE A 54 -19.52 2.05 -0.32
C PHE A 54 -20.91 1.46 0.01
N GLN A 55 -21.18 0.25 -0.49
CA GLN A 55 -22.44 -0.45 -0.23
C GLN A 55 -22.64 -0.61 1.27
N PRO A 56 -23.83 -0.34 1.84
CA PRO A 56 -24.03 -0.45 3.28
C PRO A 56 -23.60 -1.83 3.80
N ILE A 57 -22.69 -1.84 4.78
CA ILE A 57 -22.21 -3.11 5.37
C ILE A 57 -23.40 -3.82 6.00
N GLY A 58 -23.72 -5.03 5.54
CA GLY A 58 -24.88 -5.78 6.00
C GLY A 58 -26.24 -5.14 5.64
N GLY A 59 -26.30 -4.32 4.59
CA GLY A 59 -27.55 -3.77 4.03
C GLY A 59 -28.07 -2.51 4.73
N THR A 60 -27.84 -2.34 6.04
CA THR A 60 -28.23 -1.14 6.81
C THR A 60 -27.08 -0.51 7.61
N GLY A 61 -25.86 -1.04 7.49
CA GLY A 61 -24.71 -0.55 8.24
C GLY A 61 -24.09 0.73 7.68
N PRO A 62 -22.91 1.11 8.19
CA PRO A 62 -22.19 2.29 7.73
C PRO A 62 -21.87 2.20 6.23
N THR A 63 -21.83 3.35 5.56
CA THR A 63 -21.39 3.52 4.15
C THR A 63 -20.07 4.28 4.04
N SER A 64 -19.45 4.55 5.19
CA SER A 64 -18.17 5.23 5.34
C SER A 64 -17.42 4.64 6.53
N ASP A 65 -16.11 4.42 6.37
CA ASP A 65 -15.24 3.95 7.44
C ASP A 65 -14.45 5.07 8.11
N THR A 66 -14.70 6.32 7.73
CA THR A 66 -14.11 7.51 8.37
C THR A 66 -14.45 7.54 9.87
N GLY A 67 -13.42 7.63 10.71
CA GLY A 67 -13.55 7.76 12.17
C GLY A 67 -13.54 6.44 12.95
N TRP A 68 -13.68 5.29 12.29
CA TRP A 68 -13.65 3.97 12.96
C TRP A 68 -12.83 2.91 12.22
N GLY A 69 -12.60 3.07 10.91
CA GLY A 69 -11.93 2.09 10.06
C GLY A 69 -10.40 2.09 10.09
N CYS A 70 -9.74 2.95 10.86
CA CYS A 70 -8.28 3.13 10.79
C CYS A 70 -7.52 1.82 11.00
N MET A 71 -7.87 1.07 12.06
CA MET A 71 -7.20 -0.19 12.37
C MET A 71 -7.47 -1.26 11.29
N LEU A 72 -8.66 -1.25 10.68
CA LEU A 72 -9.00 -2.15 9.57
C LEU A 72 -8.15 -1.84 8.33
N ARG A 73 -7.96 -0.55 8.02
CA ARG A 73 -7.07 -0.12 6.92
C ARG A 73 -5.61 -0.48 7.19
N CYS A 74 -5.14 -0.35 8.44
CA CYS A 74 -3.80 -0.82 8.83
C CYS A 74 -3.65 -2.34 8.65
N GLY A 75 -4.63 -3.13 9.07
CA GLY A 75 -4.65 -4.59 8.87
C GLY A 75 -4.62 -4.97 7.39
N GLN A 76 -5.41 -4.27 6.56
CA GLN A 76 -5.41 -4.40 5.11
C GLN A 76 -4.03 -4.16 4.50
N MET A 77 -3.31 -3.13 4.94
CA MET A 77 -1.96 -2.80 4.44
C MET A 77 -0.93 -3.88 4.81
N ILE A 78 -0.92 -4.33 6.07
CA ILE A 78 0.01 -5.38 6.54
C ILE A 78 -0.27 -6.71 5.83
N LEU A 79 -1.55 -7.08 5.66
CA LEU A 79 -1.93 -8.30 4.96
C LEU A 79 -1.55 -8.23 3.47
N ALA A 80 -1.79 -7.09 2.82
CA ALA A 80 -1.38 -6.89 1.43
C ALA A 80 0.14 -7.01 1.26
N GLU A 81 0.93 -6.42 2.16
CA GLU A 81 2.39 -6.57 2.16
C GLU A 81 2.82 -8.03 2.34
N ALA A 82 2.17 -8.78 3.23
CA ALA A 82 2.46 -10.21 3.40
C ALA A 82 2.16 -11.00 2.12
N LEU A 83 1.00 -10.77 1.49
CA LEU A 83 0.63 -11.42 0.23
C LEU A 83 1.60 -11.08 -0.91
N ILE A 84 1.98 -9.81 -1.04
CA ILE A 84 2.98 -9.36 -2.01
C ILE A 84 4.30 -10.12 -1.79
N ARG A 85 4.77 -10.23 -0.54
CA ARG A 85 6.00 -10.98 -0.23
C ARG A 85 5.89 -12.45 -0.55
N THR A 86 4.77 -13.08 -0.26
CA THR A 86 4.57 -14.52 -0.49
C THR A 86 4.50 -14.84 -1.98
N HIS A 87 3.86 -13.99 -2.79
CA HIS A 87 3.58 -14.30 -4.21
C HIS A 87 4.50 -13.61 -5.22
N LEU A 88 4.99 -12.40 -4.92
CA LEU A 88 5.83 -11.59 -5.81
C LEU A 88 7.26 -11.40 -5.27
N GLY A 89 7.49 -11.68 -3.99
CA GLY A 89 8.76 -11.40 -3.35
C GLY A 89 8.99 -9.91 -3.09
N ARG A 90 9.99 -9.61 -2.26
CA ARG A 90 10.29 -8.28 -1.71
C ARG A 90 10.82 -7.26 -2.74
N GLY A 91 11.48 -7.75 -3.79
CA GLY A 91 12.18 -6.91 -4.77
C GLY A 91 11.33 -6.43 -5.94
N THR A 92 10.05 -6.80 -5.97
CA THR A 92 9.15 -6.40 -7.05
C THR A 92 8.78 -4.94 -6.88
N LYS A 93 9.51 -4.07 -7.58
CA LYS A 93 9.09 -2.68 -7.78
C LYS A 93 7.77 -2.71 -8.53
N SER A 94 6.77 -1.97 -8.06
CA SER A 94 5.44 -1.88 -8.69
C SER A 94 5.62 -1.42 -10.13
N CYS A 95 5.65 -2.37 -11.06
CA CYS A 95 5.79 -2.08 -12.46
C CYS A 95 4.51 -1.38 -12.90
N THR A 96 4.65 -0.13 -13.31
CA THR A 96 3.55 0.64 -13.88
C THR A 96 3.05 0.09 -15.21
N GLN A 97 3.57 -1.02 -15.75
CA GLN A 97 3.16 -1.49 -17.09
C GLN A 97 3.40 -2.96 -17.53
N THR A 98 3.84 -3.92 -16.70
CA THR A 98 3.83 -5.34 -17.11
C THR A 98 3.10 -6.21 -16.08
N CYS A 99 1.83 -6.56 -16.35
CA CYS A 99 1.13 -7.64 -15.62
C CYS A 99 1.87 -8.94 -15.96
N THR A 100 2.77 -9.37 -15.07
CA THR A 100 3.00 -10.80 -14.88
C THR A 100 1.76 -11.34 -14.16
N GLN A 101 1.22 -12.45 -14.64
CA GLN A 101 -0.05 -13.06 -14.20
C GLN A 101 -0.21 -13.09 -12.66
N SER A 102 0.89 -13.32 -11.93
CA SER A 102 0.95 -13.39 -10.47
C SER A 102 0.60 -12.09 -9.74
N SER A 103 0.84 -10.91 -10.32
CA SER A 103 0.48 -9.61 -9.72
C SER A 103 -1.04 -9.41 -9.75
N CYS A 104 -1.66 -9.88 -10.83
CA CYS A 104 -3.09 -9.83 -11.06
C CYS A 104 -3.84 -10.82 -10.12
N ASP A 105 -3.22 -11.95 -9.72
CA ASP A 105 -3.78 -12.93 -8.77
C ASP A 105 -3.79 -12.45 -7.30
N VAL A 106 -2.72 -11.78 -6.83
CA VAL A 106 -2.68 -11.16 -5.49
C VAL A 106 -3.79 -10.12 -5.35
N TRP A 107 -4.01 -9.35 -6.42
CA TRP A 107 -5.07 -8.37 -6.52
C TRP A 107 -6.47 -9.00 -6.49
N PHE A 108 -6.66 -10.10 -7.22
CA PHE A 108 -7.91 -10.85 -7.20
C PHE A 108 -8.19 -11.43 -5.81
N MET A 109 -7.20 -12.03 -5.15
CA MET A 109 -7.34 -12.51 -3.77
C MET A 109 -7.71 -11.38 -2.81
N PHE A 110 -7.04 -10.23 -2.89
CA PHE A 110 -7.36 -9.12 -1.98
C PHE A 110 -8.76 -8.53 -2.25
N PHE A 111 -9.14 -8.38 -3.51
CA PHE A 111 -10.44 -7.81 -3.88
C PHE A 111 -11.61 -8.75 -3.53
N VAL A 112 -11.47 -10.04 -3.83
CA VAL A 112 -12.50 -11.06 -3.59
C VAL A 112 -12.67 -11.34 -2.09
N PHE A 113 -11.58 -11.43 -1.32
CA PHE A 113 -11.68 -11.77 0.10
C PHE A 113 -11.91 -10.57 1.02
N PHE A 114 -11.45 -9.37 0.65
CA PHE A 114 -11.36 -8.27 1.62
C PHE A 114 -12.16 -7.02 1.23
N CYS A 115 -12.33 -6.75 -0.07
CA CYS A 115 -13.03 -5.54 -0.52
C CYS A 115 -14.51 -5.77 -0.85
N ALA A 116 -14.92 -7.02 -1.10
CA ALA A 116 -16.33 -7.38 -1.33
C ALA A 116 -17.14 -7.60 -0.04
N SER A 117 -16.46 -7.67 1.12
CA SER A 117 -17.09 -7.90 2.42
C SER A 117 -17.22 -6.62 3.28
N LEU A 118 -16.85 -5.46 2.73
CA LEU A 118 -17.05 -4.13 3.33
C LEU A 118 -17.79 -3.20 2.36
#